data_AF-A0A961UVE3-F1
#
_entry.id   AF-A0A961UVE3-F1
#
_cell.length_a   1.000
_cell.length_b   1.000
_cell.length_c   1.000
_cell.angle_alpha   90.00
_cell.angle_beta   90.00
_cell.angle_gamma   90.00
#
_symmetry.space_group_name_H-M   'P 1'
#
loop_
_entity.id
_entity.type
_entity.pdbx_description
1 polymer ?
#
loop_
_entity_poly.entity_id
_entity_poly.type
_entity_poly.pdbx_seq_one_letter_code
_entity_poly.pdbx_strand_id
1 'polypeptide(L)' 'DPEKPMVTSGIRLGSPAGTTRGFGVAEFQEIARLIAEVLDGLAKNGEAGNAAVEAAVRAKAIALCAKFPIYS' A
#
# COMPACT_ATOMS: atom_id res chain seq x y z
N ASP A 1 -10.28 -2.10 23.80
CA ASP A 1 -10.53 -2.23 22.37
C ASP A 1 -11.93 -2.78 22.20
N PRO A 2 -12.91 -1.97 21.75
CA PRO A 2 -14.34 -2.31 21.79
C PRO A 2 -14.79 -3.19 20.60
N GLU A 3 -13.90 -3.58 19.70
CA GLU A 3 -14.26 -4.41 18.55
C GLU A 3 -14.16 -5.91 18.83
N LYS A 4 -15.03 -6.69 18.17
CA LYS A 4 -15.09 -8.15 18.33
C LYS A 4 -13.77 -8.78 17.85
N PRO A 5 -13.31 -9.91 18.43
CA PRO A 5 -12.07 -10.59 18.03
C PRO A 5 -11.98 -10.98 16.54
N MET A 6 -13.12 -10.98 15.84
CA MET A 6 -13.23 -11.29 14.41
C MET A 6 -13.10 -10.05 13.51
N VAL A 7 -13.09 -8.84 14.07
CA VAL A 7 -12.86 -7.61 13.32
C VAL A 7 -11.41 -7.20 13.54
N THR A 8 -10.61 -7.35 12.48
CA THR A 8 -9.19 -7.01 12.51
C THR A 8 -9.02 -5.51 12.37
N SER A 9 -8.48 -4.85 13.38
CA SER A 9 -8.27 -3.40 13.43
C SER A 9 -6.90 -2.94 12.88
N GLY A 10 -6.11 -3.83 12.26
CA GLY A 10 -4.74 -3.52 11.86
C GLY A 10 -4.24 -4.24 10.61
N ILE A 11 -3.14 -3.70 10.04
CA ILE A 11 -2.44 -4.25 8.88
C ILE A 11 -1.05 -4.77 9.27
N ARG A 12 -0.60 -5.86 8.64
CA ARG A 12 0.74 -6.41 8.82
C ARG A 12 1.55 -6.22 7.54
N LEU A 13 2.74 -5.64 7.67
CA LEU A 13 3.65 -5.34 6.56
C LEU A 13 4.95 -6.12 6.71
N GLY A 14 5.56 -6.51 5.59
CA GLY A 14 6.84 -7.21 5.55
C GLY A 14 7.66 -6.79 4.33
N SER A 15 8.97 -6.64 4.51
CA SER A 15 9.94 -6.28 3.47
C SER A 15 10.49 -7.41 2.58
N PRO A 16 10.48 -8.72 2.95
CA PRO A 16 11.22 -9.74 2.20
C PRO A 16 10.95 -9.81 0.70
N ALA A 17 9.69 -9.64 0.27
CA ALA A 17 9.34 -9.67 -1.15
C ALA A 17 9.91 -8.48 -1.93
N GLY A 18 9.93 -7.29 -1.32
CA GLY A 18 10.49 -6.08 -1.94
C GLY A 18 12.02 -6.13 -1.98
N THR A 19 12.66 -6.49 -0.86
CA THR A 19 14.13 -6.55 -0.79
C THR A 19 14.72 -7.59 -1.72
N THR A 20 14.07 -8.74 -1.88
CA THR A 20 14.49 -9.78 -2.85
C THR A 20 14.43 -9.29 -4.30
N ARG A 21 13.53 -8.33 -4.59
CA ARG A 21 13.40 -7.69 -5.91
C ARG A 21 14.31 -6.48 -6.09
N GLY A 22 15.11 -6.10 -5.09
CA GLY A 22 16.03 -4.96 -5.16
C GLY A 22 15.49 -3.63 -4.61
N PHE A 23 14.36 -3.63 -3.90
CA PHE A 23 13.82 -2.40 -3.30
C PHE A 23 14.74 -1.93 -2.17
N GLY A 24 15.11 -0.66 -2.19
CA GLY A 24 15.87 0.01 -1.16
C GLY A 24 14.99 0.88 -0.26
N VAL A 25 15.66 1.70 0.56
CA VAL A 25 14.99 2.58 1.54
C VAL A 25 14.02 3.56 0.86
N ALA A 26 14.41 4.13 -0.29
CA ALA A 26 13.59 5.09 -1.00
C ALA A 26 12.28 4.47 -1.51
N GLU A 27 12.34 3.23 -2.01
CA GLU A 27 11.16 2.50 -2.49
C GLU A 27 10.22 2.15 -1.33
N PHE A 28 10.74 1.77 -0.16
CA PHE A 28 9.90 1.51 1.01
C PHE A 28 9.28 2.78 1.59
N GLN A 29 9.98 3.92 1.53
CA GLN A 29 9.38 5.22 1.87
C GLN A 29 8.24 5.58 0.90
N GLU A 30 8.41 5.28 -0.39
CA GLU A 30 7.35 5.49 -1.37
C GLU A 30 6.15 4.58 -1.10
N ILE A 31 6.37 3.29 -0.82
CA ILE A 31 5.31 2.36 -0.43
C ILE A 31 4.56 2.88 0.81
N ALA A 32 5.27 3.40 1.82
CA ALA A 32 4.64 3.97 3.01
C ALA A 32 3.76 5.18 2.69
N ARG A 33 4.20 6.07 1.78
CA ARG A 33 3.39 7.20 1.30
C ARG A 33 2.13 6.73 0.56
N LEU A 34 2.27 5.71 -0.29
CA LEU A 34 1.14 5.13 -1.02
C LEU A 34 0.10 4.49 -0.08
N ILE A 35 0.55 3.78 0.96
CA ILE A 35 -0.34 3.22 1.99
C ILE A 35 -1.08 4.35 2.72
N ALA A 36 -0.35 5.38 3.15
CA ALA A 36 -0.95 6.53 3.83
C ALA A 36 -2.00 7.25 2.95
N GLU A 37 -1.73 7.42 1.66
CA GLU A 37 -2.68 8.04 0.72
C GLU A 37 -4.01 7.29 0.65
N VAL A 38 -3.98 5.95 0.62
CA VAL A 38 -5.20 5.13 0.64
C VAL A 38 -5.93 5.25 1.98
N LEU A 39 -5.22 5.17 3.11
CA LEU A 39 -5.81 5.26 4.44
C LEU A 39 -6.44 6.63 4.70
N ASP A 40 -5.75 7.71 4.33
CA ASP A 40 -6.27 9.08 4.41
C ASP A 40 -7.49 9.27 3.52
N GLY A 41 -7.47 8.67 2.33
CA GLY A 41 -8.60 8.66 1.41
C GLY A 41 -9.82 7.93 2.00
N LEU A 42 -9.63 6.75 2.58
CA LEU A 42 -10.68 6.00 3.27
C LEU A 42 -11.25 6.80 4.46
N ALA A 43 -10.39 7.42 5.28
CA ALA A 43 -10.82 8.21 6.42
C ALA A 43 -11.65 9.44 6.02
N LYS A 44 -11.36 10.04 4.85
CA LYS A 44 -12.07 11.23 4.34
C LYS A 44 -13.34 10.89 3.57
N ASN A 45 -13.31 9.84 2.76
CA ASN A 45 -14.34 9.55 1.77
C ASN A 45 -15.27 8.40 2.18
N GLY A 46 -14.91 7.65 3.23
CA GLY A 46 -15.58 6.41 3.62
C GLY A 46 -15.28 5.24 2.66
N GLU A 47 -15.71 4.04 3.04
CA GLU A 47 -15.39 2.79 2.31
C GLU A 47 -15.81 2.83 0.83
N ALA A 48 -16.99 3.39 0.52
CA ALA A 48 -17.51 3.44 -0.84
C ALA A 48 -16.97 4.62 -1.67
N GLY A 49 -16.28 5.58 -1.06
CA GLY A 49 -15.89 6.85 -1.68
C GLY A 49 -14.46 6.92 -2.19
N ASN A 50 -13.65 5.86 -2.01
CA ASN A 50 -12.20 5.96 -2.19
C ASN A 50 -11.66 5.46 -3.55
N ALA A 51 -12.53 5.00 -4.45
CA ALA A 51 -12.14 4.36 -5.70
C ALA A 51 -11.17 5.18 -6.57
N ALA A 52 -11.32 6.52 -6.59
CA ALA A 52 -10.43 7.39 -7.37
C ALA A 52 -9.00 7.42 -6.79
N VAL A 53 -8.87 7.48 -5.46
CA VAL A 53 -7.57 7.45 -4.77
C VAL A 53 -6.91 6.10 -4.97
N GLU A 54 -7.68 5.01 -4.82
CA GLU A 54 -7.19 3.65 -5.05
C GLU A 54 -6.69 3.44 -6.47
N ALA A 55 -7.41 3.95 -7.48
CA ALA A 55 -6.98 3.88 -8.87
C ALA A 55 -5.66 4.63 -9.12
N ALA A 56 -5.50 5.82 -8.53
CA ALA A 56 -4.27 6.60 -8.63
C ALA A 56 -3.09 5.89 -7.94
N VAL A 57 -3.28 5.41 -6.70
CA VAL A 57 -2.26 4.67 -5.96
C VAL A 57 -1.89 3.37 -6.68
N ARG A 58 -2.86 2.65 -7.23
CA ARG A 58 -2.61 1.45 -8.05
C ARG A 58 -1.68 1.74 -9.22
N ALA A 59 -1.91 2.84 -9.95
CA ALA A 59 -1.06 3.23 -11.06
C ALA A 59 0.39 3.51 -10.62
N LYS A 60 0.57 4.24 -9.50
CA LYS A 60 1.89 4.51 -8.90
C LYS A 60 2.59 3.21 -8.45
N ALA A 61 1.86 2.29 -7.82
CA ALA A 61 2.40 1.02 -7.36
C ALA A 61 2.86 0.12 -8.53
N ILE A 62 2.10 0.09 -9.63
CA ILE A 62 2.49 -0.61 -10.85
C ILE A 62 3.75 0.01 -11.45
N ALA A 63 3.81 1.34 -11.56
CA ALA A 63 4.97 2.05 -12.07
C ALA A 63 6.23 1.80 -11.22
N LEU A 64 6.10 1.71 -9.90
CA LEU A 64 7.18 1.33 -9.00
C LEU A 64 7.65 -0.11 -9.26
N CYS A 65 6.71 -1.06 -9.32
CA CYS A 65 7.01 -2.47 -9.56
C CYS A 65 7.67 -2.72 -10.93
N ALA A 66 7.32 -1.95 -11.96
CA ALA A 66 7.87 -2.08 -13.31
C ALA A 66 9.38 -1.77 -13.38
N LYS A 67 9.91 -1.01 -12.42
CA LYS A 67 11.36 -0.72 -12.31
C LYS A 67 12.18 -1.93 -11.81
N PHE A 68 11.50 -2.94 -11.24
CA PHE A 68 12.12 -4.10 -10.59
C PHE A 68 11.43 -5.39 -11.06
N PRO A 69 11.70 -5.85 -12.31
CA PRO A 69 11.07 -7.03 -12.88
C PRO A 69 11.44 -8.32 -12.10
N ILE A 70 10.53 -9.29 -12.08
CA ILE A 70 10.68 -10.54 -11.30
C ILE A 70 11.33 -11.66 -12.12
N TYR A 71 11.07 -11.70 -13.42
CA TYR A 71 11.60 -12.71 -14.34
C TYR A 71 12.32 -11.98 -15.48
N SER A 72 13.60 -12.29 -15.67
CA SER A 72 14.45 -11.85 -16.77
C SER A 72 14.99 -13.06 -17.50
#